data_AF-A0A239AL20-F1
#
_entry.id   AF-A0A239AL20-F1
#
_cell.length_a   1.000
_cell.length_b   1.000
_cell.length_c   1.000
_cell.angle_alpha   90.00
_cell.angle_beta   90.00
_cell.angle_gamma   90.00
#
_symmetry.space_group_name_H-M   'P 1'
#
loop_
_entity.id
_entity.type
_entity.pdbx_description
1 polymer ?
#
loop_
_entity_poly.entity_id
_entity_poly.type
_entity_poly.pdbx_seq_one_letter_code
_entity_poly.pdbx_strand_id
1 'polypeptide(L)'
;HPLEMAPQTPATRPTMPLRRTTSSAISATVVLAELKHRKRKQGTQQVDPRSVVNTMQARMLLEAVPTVGKPGPPLAAFFGALYYAALRPEEAVNLKKVNLSLPTEGWGTIHLEKARPEVGELWTDTRKASEERSLKHRDDHTGRTVPCPPQLTEMLHNHINTFGAAPDGRLFRGARDSGRVPSSTYGRVWRKARRAVFTEEVAAGPLAKRPYDLRHAAVSTWLTGGVEPTRVAKWAGHSVRVLLEVYAKCLDGGEQAARARVEDALRGW
;
A
#
# COMPACT_ATOMS: atom_id res chain seq x y z
N HIS A 1 -48.22 -76.71 -8.16
CA HIS A 1 -47.68 -77.89 -8.86
C HIS A 1 -46.19 -77.66 -9.17
N PRO A 2 -45.37 -78.72 -9.25
CA PRO A 2 -44.24 -78.82 -8.29
C PRO A 2 -42.85 -79.16 -8.89
N LEU A 3 -41.79 -78.86 -8.10
CA LEU A 3 -40.48 -79.57 -8.03
C LEU A 3 -39.64 -79.62 -9.35
N GLU A 4 -38.34 -79.90 -9.43
CA GLU A 4 -37.18 -80.02 -8.49
C GLU A 4 -35.91 -79.63 -9.34
N MET A 5 -34.63 -79.59 -8.91
CA MET A 5 -33.90 -80.18 -7.79
C MET A 5 -32.61 -79.37 -7.49
N ALA A 6 -32.01 -79.52 -6.30
CA ALA A 6 -30.64 -79.07 -5.96
C ALA A 6 -29.70 -80.32 -5.83
N PRO A 7 -28.50 -80.37 -5.17
CA PRO A 7 -27.76 -79.44 -4.28
C PRO A 7 -26.28 -79.21 -4.77
N GLN A 8 -25.23 -78.71 -4.07
CA GLN A 8 -24.80 -78.76 -2.64
C GLN A 8 -23.96 -77.53 -2.17
N THR A 9 -23.81 -77.41 -0.85
CA THR A 9 -23.11 -76.40 0.00
C THR A 9 -21.79 -76.98 0.60
N PRO A 10 -21.06 -76.43 1.62
CA PRO A 10 -21.16 -75.19 2.45
C PRO A 10 -19.93 -74.23 2.23
N ALA A 11 -19.40 -73.34 3.09
CA ALA A 11 -19.55 -73.04 4.53
C ALA A 11 -19.39 -71.54 4.93
N THR A 12 -18.69 -71.22 6.04
CA THR A 12 -19.26 -70.34 7.10
C THR A 12 -18.21 -69.46 7.86
N ARG A 13 -18.65 -68.36 8.50
CA ARG A 13 -17.88 -67.44 9.36
C ARG A 13 -17.93 -67.79 10.87
N PRO A 14 -16.97 -67.29 11.69
CA PRO A 14 -17.15 -67.01 13.12
C PRO A 14 -17.15 -65.49 13.49
N THR A 15 -17.21 -65.17 14.79
CA THR A 15 -17.74 -63.92 15.40
C THR A 15 -16.75 -63.01 16.15
N MET A 16 -17.19 -61.79 16.53
CA MET A 16 -16.47 -60.83 17.41
C MET A 16 -16.58 -61.18 18.91
N PRO A 17 -15.70 -60.62 19.76
CA PRO A 17 -16.17 -59.69 20.81
C PRO A 17 -15.26 -58.46 21.07
N LEU A 18 -15.70 -57.52 21.92
CA LEU A 18 -14.96 -56.31 22.34
C LEU A 18 -14.03 -56.54 23.56
N ARG A 19 -12.93 -55.79 23.67
CA ARG A 19 -12.31 -55.35 24.95
C ARG A 19 -11.45 -54.06 24.78
N ARG A 20 -11.05 -53.45 25.90
CA ARG A 20 -10.40 -52.12 26.01
C ARG A 20 -8.88 -52.20 26.24
N THR A 21 -8.16 -51.14 25.84
CA THR A 21 -6.81 -50.69 26.34
C THR A 21 -5.64 -51.66 26.09
N THR A 22 -4.35 -51.27 26.04
CA THR A 22 -3.60 -50.09 26.53
C THR A 22 -2.63 -49.47 25.49
N SER A 23 -1.93 -48.39 25.87
CA SER A 23 -0.88 -47.70 25.10
C SER A 23 0.47 -48.45 25.05
N SER A 24 1.22 -48.28 23.96
CA SER A 24 2.69 -48.19 23.95
C SER A 24 3.17 -47.38 22.72
N ALA A 25 4.41 -46.87 22.73
CA ALA A 25 4.96 -45.95 21.73
C ALA A 25 6.11 -46.59 20.90
N ILE A 26 7.05 -45.77 20.39
CA ILE A 26 8.22 -46.09 19.50
C ILE A 26 7.83 -46.10 18.00
N SER A 27 8.47 -45.35 17.09
CA SER A 27 9.46 -44.25 17.24
C SER A 27 9.28 -43.20 16.12
N ALA A 28 9.83 -42.00 16.31
CA ALA A 28 9.73 -40.90 15.34
C ALA A 28 11.06 -40.63 14.62
N THR A 29 11.02 -40.65 13.28
CA THR A 29 12.15 -40.22 12.41
C THR A 29 11.63 -39.34 11.27
N VAL A 30 11.10 -38.16 11.61
CA VAL A 30 10.80 -37.12 10.61
C VAL A 30 12.07 -36.31 10.37
N VAL A 31 12.65 -36.42 9.17
CA VAL A 31 13.83 -35.64 8.78
C VAL A 31 13.43 -34.19 8.54
N LEU A 32 13.58 -33.34 9.55
CA LEU A 32 13.39 -31.90 9.44
C LEU A 32 14.56 -31.27 8.68
N ALA A 33 14.36 -31.04 7.37
CA ALA A 33 15.30 -30.28 6.55
C ALA A 33 15.38 -28.83 7.06
N GLU A 34 16.55 -28.41 7.54
CA GLU A 34 16.76 -27.13 8.20
C GLU A 34 16.73 -25.95 7.19
N LEU A 35 15.53 -25.42 6.92
CA LEU A 35 15.31 -24.25 6.06
C LEU A 35 15.79 -22.95 6.72
N LYS A 36 17.12 -22.81 6.74
CA LYS A 36 17.90 -21.72 7.31
C LYS A 36 17.53 -20.37 6.71
N HIS A 37 16.55 -19.71 7.33
CA HIS A 37 15.99 -18.43 6.90
C HIS A 37 17.09 -17.35 6.82
N ARG A 38 17.56 -17.08 5.61
CA ARG A 38 18.39 -15.89 5.33
C ARG A 38 17.55 -14.65 5.60
N LYS A 39 17.76 -14.00 6.76
CA LYS A 39 17.27 -12.64 7.03
C LYS A 39 17.76 -11.72 5.91
N ARG A 40 16.88 -11.44 4.95
CA ARG A 40 17.13 -10.56 3.81
C ARG A 40 17.36 -9.16 4.38
N LYS A 41 18.61 -8.69 4.41
CA LYS A 41 18.96 -7.34 4.88
C LYS A 41 18.09 -6.34 4.14
N GLN A 42 17.20 -5.65 4.86
CA GLN A 42 16.41 -4.55 4.33
C GLN A 42 17.30 -3.32 4.21
N GLY A 43 18.17 -3.33 3.20
CA GLY A 43 18.84 -2.11 2.74
C GLY A 43 17.79 -1.16 2.17
N THR A 44 17.90 0.12 2.51
CA THR A 44 17.04 1.19 2.00
C THR A 44 17.24 1.30 0.49
N GLN A 45 16.29 0.76 -0.29
CA GLN A 45 16.43 0.77 -1.74
C GLN A 45 16.26 2.20 -2.26
N GLN A 46 17.33 2.73 -2.83
CA GLN A 46 17.33 4.02 -3.54
C GLN A 46 16.26 4.04 -4.63
N VAL A 47 15.64 5.20 -4.83
CA VAL A 47 14.80 5.45 -6.00
C VAL A 47 15.63 5.32 -7.26
N ASP A 48 15.09 4.60 -8.25
CA ASP A 48 15.54 4.70 -9.64
C ASP A 48 14.88 5.94 -10.26
N PRO A 49 15.63 6.99 -10.63
CA PRO A 49 15.05 8.18 -11.26
C PRO A 49 14.23 7.87 -12.52
N ARG A 50 14.55 6.76 -13.23
CA ARG A 50 13.80 6.31 -14.42
C ARG A 50 12.38 5.83 -14.10
N SER A 51 12.06 5.60 -12.83
CA SER A 51 10.71 5.26 -12.36
C SER A 51 9.87 6.50 -12.02
N VAL A 52 10.48 7.66 -11.84
CA VAL A 52 9.82 8.91 -11.44
C VAL A 52 9.27 9.65 -12.66
N VAL A 53 7.98 10.01 -12.61
CA VAL A 53 7.33 10.87 -13.60
C VAL A 53 7.50 12.35 -13.27
N ASN A 54 7.63 13.18 -14.30
CA ASN A 54 7.54 14.64 -14.16
C ASN A 54 6.08 15.10 -13.99
N THR A 55 5.87 16.36 -13.64
CA THR A 55 4.55 16.94 -13.35
C THR A 55 3.55 16.84 -14.50
N MET A 56 4.00 16.92 -15.76
CA MET A 56 3.13 16.77 -16.93
C MET A 56 2.69 15.31 -17.11
N GLN A 57 3.65 14.38 -17.08
CA GLN A 57 3.38 12.94 -17.16
C GLN A 57 2.47 12.47 -16.02
N ALA A 58 2.67 12.98 -14.81
CA ALA A 58 1.81 12.69 -13.66
C ALA A 58 0.38 13.20 -13.88
N ARG A 59 0.20 14.43 -14.39
CA ARG A 59 -1.10 14.99 -14.73
C ARG A 59 -1.83 14.13 -15.77
N MET A 60 -1.19 13.85 -16.91
CA MET A 60 -1.77 13.03 -17.98
C MET A 60 -2.20 11.63 -17.47
N LEU A 61 -1.41 11.01 -16.59
CA LEU A 61 -1.76 9.74 -15.97
C LEU A 61 -2.97 9.83 -15.04
N LEU A 62 -3.14 10.93 -14.29
CA LEU A 62 -4.32 11.16 -13.44
C LEU A 62 -5.57 11.44 -14.26
N GLU A 63 -5.45 12.23 -15.34
CA GLU A 63 -6.54 12.51 -16.30
C GLU A 63 -7.00 11.23 -17.04
N ALA A 64 -6.09 10.27 -17.26
CA ALA A 64 -6.43 8.97 -17.85
C ALA A 64 -7.01 7.93 -16.87
N VAL A 65 -6.96 8.15 -15.54
CA VAL A 65 -7.60 7.24 -14.57
C VAL A 65 -9.12 7.16 -14.70
N PRO A 66 -9.90 8.26 -14.82
CA PRO A 66 -11.35 8.16 -14.95
C PRO A 66 -11.83 7.48 -16.24
N THR A 67 -11.02 7.48 -17.32
CA THR A 67 -11.46 6.90 -18.61
C THR A 67 -11.35 5.37 -18.66
N VAL A 68 -10.52 4.72 -17.82
CA VAL A 68 -10.12 3.31 -18.00
C VAL A 68 -11.07 2.24 -17.42
N GLY A 69 -12.38 2.47 -17.61
CA GLY A 69 -13.46 1.53 -17.28
C GLY A 69 -13.98 1.65 -15.84
N LYS A 70 -15.02 0.88 -15.49
CA LYS A 70 -15.87 1.11 -14.29
C LYS A 70 -15.13 1.41 -12.96
N PRO A 71 -14.00 0.76 -12.59
CA PRO A 71 -13.27 1.09 -11.36
C PRO A 71 -12.34 2.32 -11.44
N GLY A 72 -12.24 2.97 -12.60
CA GLY A 72 -11.36 4.12 -12.86
C GLY A 72 -11.81 5.41 -12.16
N PRO A 73 -12.99 5.96 -12.44
CA PRO A 73 -13.46 7.24 -11.89
C PRO A 73 -13.31 7.41 -10.38
N PRO A 74 -13.77 6.47 -9.51
CA PRO A 74 -13.64 6.61 -8.05
C PRO A 74 -12.21 6.38 -7.52
N LEU A 75 -11.22 6.22 -8.40
CA LEU A 75 -9.80 6.13 -8.03
C LEU A 75 -8.97 7.32 -8.56
N ALA A 76 -9.54 8.29 -9.27
CA ALA A 76 -8.80 9.47 -9.73
C ALA A 76 -8.16 10.21 -8.55
N ALA A 77 -8.95 10.57 -7.53
CA ALA A 77 -8.47 11.21 -6.31
C ALA A 77 -7.62 10.27 -5.41
N PHE A 78 -7.73 8.94 -5.56
CA PHE A 78 -6.85 7.99 -4.88
C PHE A 78 -5.41 8.09 -5.40
N PHE A 79 -5.20 8.05 -6.72
CA PHE A 79 -3.87 8.28 -7.30
C PHE A 79 -3.42 9.74 -7.12
N GLY A 80 -4.37 10.69 -7.12
CA GLY A 80 -4.13 12.07 -6.73
C GLY A 80 -3.49 12.18 -5.34
N ALA A 81 -4.02 11.49 -4.33
CA ALA A 81 -3.45 11.52 -2.98
C ALA A 81 -2.04 10.89 -2.89
N LEU A 82 -1.77 9.85 -3.70
CA LEU A 82 -0.44 9.26 -3.84
C LEU A 82 0.57 10.23 -4.47
N TYR A 83 0.16 11.04 -5.45
CA TYR A 83 1.05 11.97 -6.17
C TYR A 83 1.17 13.36 -5.52
N TYR A 84 0.07 13.97 -5.08
CA TYR A 84 0.04 15.34 -4.60
C TYR A 84 0.30 15.48 -3.10
N ALA A 85 0.06 14.43 -2.30
CA ALA A 85 0.31 14.41 -0.85
C ALA A 85 1.22 13.23 -0.43
N ALA A 86 1.89 12.59 -1.39
CA ALA A 86 2.84 11.49 -1.18
C ALA A 86 2.26 10.32 -0.34
N LEU A 87 0.95 10.04 -0.36
CA LEU A 87 0.40 8.93 0.43
C LEU A 87 0.93 7.58 -0.06
N ARG A 88 1.16 6.65 0.88
CA ARG A 88 1.30 5.23 0.57
C ARG A 88 -0.07 4.69 0.10
N PRO A 89 -0.13 3.67 -0.76
CA PRO A 89 -1.39 3.02 -1.14
C PRO A 89 -2.21 2.58 0.08
N GLU A 90 -1.56 2.12 1.15
CA GLU A 90 -2.20 1.65 2.38
C GLU A 90 -2.77 2.77 3.25
N GLU A 91 -2.12 3.94 3.27
CA GLU A 91 -2.66 5.16 3.90
C GLU A 91 -3.85 5.68 3.09
N ALA A 92 -3.73 5.75 1.76
CA ALA A 92 -4.78 6.25 0.89
C ALA A 92 -6.02 5.36 0.87
N VAL A 93 -5.89 4.02 0.81
CA VAL A 93 -7.05 3.11 0.87
C VAL A 93 -7.84 3.23 2.18
N ASN A 94 -7.19 3.64 3.27
CA ASN A 94 -7.81 3.84 4.57
C ASN A 94 -8.22 5.30 4.85
N LEU A 95 -7.98 6.23 3.91
CA LEU A 95 -8.26 7.66 4.07
C LEU A 95 -9.76 7.93 4.24
N LYS A 96 -10.14 8.62 5.32
CA LYS A 96 -11.52 8.97 5.66
C LYS A 96 -11.80 10.46 5.48
N LYS A 97 -13.08 10.83 5.34
CA LYS A 97 -13.50 12.25 5.30
C LYS A 97 -13.04 13.03 6.54
N VAL A 98 -13.02 12.38 7.72
CA VAL A 98 -12.54 12.99 8.98
C VAL A 98 -11.04 13.26 9.03
N ASN A 99 -10.24 12.68 8.14
CA ASN A 99 -8.80 12.98 8.03
C ASN A 99 -8.54 14.27 7.24
N LEU A 100 -9.56 14.93 6.70
CA LEU A 100 -9.42 16.05 5.79
C LEU A 100 -9.81 17.38 6.43
N SER A 101 -8.95 18.39 6.31
CA SER A 101 -9.28 19.80 6.52
C SER A 101 -9.16 20.50 5.17
N LEU A 102 -10.25 20.53 4.39
CA LEU A 102 -10.28 21.18 3.08
C LEU A 102 -11.01 22.52 3.15
N PRO A 103 -10.44 23.63 2.64
CA PRO A 103 -11.22 24.81 2.25
C PRO A 103 -12.08 24.48 1.02
N THR A 104 -12.97 25.40 0.62
CA THR A 104 -13.70 25.30 -0.65
C THR A 104 -12.75 25.19 -1.84
N GLU A 105 -11.72 26.04 -1.85
CA GLU A 105 -10.66 26.11 -2.87
C GLU A 105 -9.30 26.35 -2.21
N GLY A 106 -8.21 25.99 -2.90
CA GLY A 106 -6.85 26.26 -2.42
C GLY A 106 -6.27 25.17 -1.53
N TRP A 107 -5.31 25.56 -0.67
CA TRP A 107 -4.52 24.62 0.14
C TRP A 107 -5.32 24.05 1.33
N GLY A 108 -5.61 22.75 1.28
CA GLY A 108 -6.11 21.99 2.42
C GLY A 108 -5.00 21.29 3.19
N THR A 109 -5.40 20.40 4.09
CA THR A 109 -4.51 19.59 4.93
C THR A 109 -5.09 18.19 5.16
N ILE A 110 -4.22 17.18 5.18
CA ILE A 110 -4.59 15.78 5.47
C ILE A 110 -3.87 15.34 6.75
N HIS A 111 -4.63 14.81 7.70
CA HIS A 111 -4.17 14.29 9.00
C HIS A 111 -4.21 12.77 9.00
N LEU A 112 -3.03 12.15 8.85
CA LEU A 112 -2.90 10.70 8.74
C LEU A 112 -2.52 10.11 10.10
N GLU A 113 -3.41 9.32 10.67
CA GLU A 113 -3.15 8.57 11.90
C GLU A 113 -1.96 7.61 11.72
N LYS A 114 -1.16 7.49 12.79
CA LYS A 114 -0.07 6.53 12.89
C LYS A 114 -0.69 5.13 12.86
N ALA A 115 -0.48 4.39 11.76
CA ALA A 115 -1.10 3.09 11.56
C ALA A 115 -0.80 2.16 12.75
N ARG A 116 -1.85 1.77 13.49
CA ARG A 116 -1.75 0.66 14.44
C ARG A 116 -1.32 -0.59 13.63
N PRO A 117 -0.44 -1.45 14.17
CA PRO A 117 -0.30 -2.79 13.64
C PRO A 117 -1.68 -3.44 13.66
N GLU A 118 -2.22 -3.75 12.48
CA GLU A 118 -3.51 -4.42 12.34
C GLU A 118 -3.30 -5.88 12.77
N VAL A 119 -3.44 -6.14 14.08
CA VAL A 119 -3.47 -7.48 14.66
C VAL A 119 -4.79 -8.12 14.27
N GLY A 120 -4.89 -8.49 12.99
CA GLY A 120 -5.94 -9.37 12.50
C GLY A 120 -5.76 -10.73 13.15
N GLU A 121 -6.81 -11.19 13.83
CA GLU A 121 -6.84 -12.51 14.47
C GLU A 121 -6.90 -13.61 13.41
N LEU A 122 -5.75 -13.97 12.82
CA LEU A 122 -5.52 -15.22 12.09
C LEU A 122 -4.00 -15.43 11.90
N TRP A 123 -3.45 -16.38 12.67
CA TRP A 123 -2.09 -16.92 12.57
C TRP A 123 -0.89 -16.00 12.87
N THR A 124 -0.59 -15.85 14.17
CA THR A 124 0.78 -15.63 14.64
C THR A 124 1.27 -16.84 15.44
N ASP A 125 2.05 -17.74 14.82
CA ASP A 125 2.81 -18.75 15.56
C ASP A 125 4.26 -18.28 15.79
N THR A 126 4.41 -17.26 16.62
CA THR A 126 5.66 -16.92 17.30
C THR A 126 5.32 -16.16 18.58
N ARG A 127 5.11 -16.90 19.67
CA ARG A 127 4.89 -16.28 20.98
C ARG A 127 6.15 -15.57 21.48
N LYS A 128 6.01 -14.27 21.76
CA LYS A 128 6.47 -13.71 23.04
C LYS A 128 5.66 -12.46 23.36
N ALA A 129 4.81 -12.54 24.37
CA ALA A 129 4.22 -11.37 24.97
C ALA A 129 5.34 -10.50 25.58
N SER A 130 5.22 -9.19 25.44
CA SER A 130 5.98 -8.24 26.26
C SER A 130 5.07 -7.80 27.40
N GLU A 131 5.63 -7.66 28.59
CA GLU A 131 4.87 -7.62 29.84
C GLU A 131 4.01 -6.37 30.00
N GLU A 132 2.87 -6.59 30.64
CA GLU A 132 1.97 -5.57 31.15
C GLU A 132 2.72 -4.63 32.12
N ARG A 133 2.93 -3.37 31.71
CA ARG A 133 3.37 -2.29 32.60
C ARG A 133 2.43 -1.10 32.50
N SER A 134 1.43 -1.16 33.38
CA SER A 134 0.67 -0.09 34.03
C SER A 134 0.66 1.29 33.39
N LEU A 135 -0.56 1.76 33.12
CA LEU A 135 -0.92 3.11 32.66
C LEU A 135 -0.06 4.23 33.27
N LYS A 136 0.58 5.01 32.39
CA LYS A 136 0.65 6.47 32.54
C LYS A 136 0.02 7.11 31.31
N HIS A 137 -1.14 7.73 31.49
CA HIS A 137 -1.83 8.46 30.44
C HIS A 137 -1.00 9.66 29.93
N ARG A 138 -0.78 9.72 28.62
CA ARG A 138 -0.83 10.92 27.74
C ARG A 138 -0.43 10.57 26.30
N ASP A 139 -1.42 10.47 25.44
CA ASP A 139 -1.42 10.97 24.05
C ASP A 139 -0.28 10.59 23.06
N ASP A 140 0.04 9.31 22.85
CA ASP A 140 0.80 8.88 21.64
C ASP A 140 -0.09 8.70 20.38
N HIS A 141 -0.97 9.67 20.13
CA HIS A 141 -1.75 9.78 18.89
C HIS A 141 -0.98 10.54 17.78
N THR A 142 0.36 10.45 17.79
CA THR A 142 1.26 11.24 16.92
C THR A 142 1.29 10.74 15.46
N GLY A 143 0.23 11.05 14.71
CA GLY A 143 0.15 10.89 13.26
C GLY A 143 1.05 11.87 12.48
N ARG A 144 0.94 11.85 11.14
CA ARG A 144 1.59 12.84 10.25
C ARG A 144 0.56 13.75 9.60
N THR A 145 0.84 15.05 9.60
CA THR A 145 0.09 16.06 8.84
C THR A 145 0.82 16.36 7.54
N VAL A 146 0.12 16.35 6.42
CA VAL A 146 0.65 16.59 5.07
C VAL A 146 -0.24 17.59 4.32
N PRO A 147 0.32 18.56 3.57
CA PRO A 147 -0.49 19.53 2.83
C PRO A 147 -1.30 18.87 1.73
N CYS A 148 -2.47 19.44 1.45
CA CYS A 148 -3.30 19.13 0.30
C CYS A 148 -3.18 20.31 -0.68
N PRO A 149 -2.40 20.21 -1.78
CA PRO A 149 -2.32 21.30 -2.76
C PRO A 149 -3.66 21.49 -3.48
N PRO A 150 -3.93 22.66 -4.08
CA PRO A 150 -5.24 23.00 -4.65
C PRO A 150 -5.83 21.95 -5.59
N GLN A 151 -4.99 21.33 -6.42
CA GLN A 151 -5.39 20.27 -7.36
C GLN A 151 -5.91 19.02 -6.62
N LEU A 152 -5.33 18.67 -5.47
CA LEU A 152 -5.82 17.55 -4.67
C LEU A 152 -7.06 17.93 -3.87
N THR A 153 -7.17 19.17 -3.38
CA THR A 153 -8.40 19.70 -2.75
C THR A 153 -9.59 19.56 -3.71
N GLU A 154 -9.42 20.01 -4.95
CA GLU A 154 -10.41 19.90 -6.02
C GLU A 154 -10.76 18.42 -6.32
N MET A 155 -9.76 17.56 -6.55
CA MET A 155 -9.98 16.13 -6.78
C MET A 155 -10.74 15.45 -5.64
N LEU A 156 -10.46 15.80 -4.37
CA LEU A 156 -11.14 15.24 -3.21
C LEU A 156 -12.59 15.73 -3.09
N HIS A 157 -12.86 17.02 -3.35
CA HIS A 157 -14.23 17.54 -3.41
C HIS A 157 -15.03 16.87 -4.53
N ASN A 158 -14.48 16.82 -5.74
CA ASN A 158 -15.10 16.15 -6.89
C ASN A 158 -15.40 14.67 -6.60
N HIS A 159 -14.47 13.97 -5.92
CA HIS A 159 -14.70 12.59 -5.46
C HIS A 159 -15.83 12.50 -4.42
N ILE A 160 -15.82 13.33 -3.38
CA ILE A 160 -16.82 13.32 -2.31
C ILE A 160 -18.22 13.64 -2.87
N ASN A 161 -18.32 14.59 -3.78
CA ASN A 161 -19.59 15.00 -4.38
C ASN A 161 -20.14 13.95 -5.37
N THR A 162 -19.26 13.26 -6.12
CA THR A 162 -19.68 12.28 -7.14
C THR A 162 -19.90 10.87 -6.60
N PHE A 163 -19.07 10.44 -5.62
CA PHE A 163 -19.03 9.04 -5.15
C PHE A 163 -19.34 8.88 -3.66
N GLY A 164 -19.41 9.98 -2.90
CA GLY A 164 -19.61 9.97 -1.45
C GLY A 164 -18.46 9.30 -0.69
N ALA A 165 -18.80 8.77 0.49
CA ALA A 165 -17.93 7.94 1.31
C ALA A 165 -18.59 6.58 1.60
N ALA A 166 -17.81 5.61 2.09
CA ALA A 166 -18.33 4.39 2.69
C ALA A 166 -18.97 4.69 4.07
N PRO A 167 -19.82 3.80 4.62
CA PRO A 167 -20.44 3.99 5.93
C PRO A 167 -19.46 4.19 7.09
N ASP A 168 -18.23 3.66 6.98
CA ASP A 168 -17.16 3.85 7.97
C ASP A 168 -16.32 5.13 7.75
N GLY A 169 -16.74 5.99 6.82
CA GLY A 169 -16.13 7.29 6.51
C GLY A 169 -15.01 7.25 5.47
N ARG A 170 -14.55 6.07 5.00
CA ARG A 170 -13.51 5.95 3.95
C ARG A 170 -13.97 6.56 2.62
N LEU A 171 -13.07 7.26 1.95
CA LEU A 171 -13.35 7.89 0.65
C LEU A 171 -13.40 6.86 -0.48
N PHE A 172 -12.38 6.00 -0.57
CA PHE A 172 -12.23 5.05 -1.66
C PHE A 172 -12.74 3.68 -1.25
N ARG A 173 -13.72 3.16 -2.00
CA ARG A 173 -14.51 1.98 -1.60
C ARG A 173 -14.68 0.96 -2.73
N GLY A 174 -14.77 -0.31 -2.36
CA GLY A 174 -14.98 -1.44 -3.27
C GLY A 174 -16.35 -1.37 -3.95
N ALA A 175 -16.37 -1.54 -5.28
CA ALA A 175 -17.58 -1.40 -6.10
C ALA A 175 -18.62 -2.53 -5.96
N ARG A 176 -18.45 -3.46 -5.01
CA ARG A 176 -19.37 -4.58 -4.73
C ARG A 176 -20.01 -4.52 -3.35
N ASP A 177 -19.27 -3.98 -2.39
CA ASP A 177 -19.46 -4.16 -0.94
C ASP A 177 -19.26 -2.85 -0.15
N SER A 178 -18.85 -1.76 -0.82
CA SER A 178 -18.26 -0.56 -0.19
C SER A 178 -17.07 -0.87 0.74
N GLY A 179 -16.41 -2.02 0.55
CA GLY A 179 -15.30 -2.51 1.35
C GLY A 179 -13.96 -1.88 0.98
N ARG A 180 -12.87 -2.47 1.48
CA ARG A 180 -11.51 -1.99 1.23
C ARG A 180 -11.13 -2.19 -0.25
N VAL A 181 -10.65 -1.16 -0.94
CA VAL A 181 -10.19 -1.27 -2.34
C VAL A 181 -9.03 -2.29 -2.44
N PRO A 182 -9.16 -3.37 -3.22
CA PRO A 182 -8.08 -4.36 -3.36
C PRO A 182 -6.89 -3.81 -4.15
N SER A 183 -5.67 -4.24 -3.79
CA SER A 183 -4.43 -3.85 -4.49
C SER A 183 -4.39 -4.33 -5.94
N SER A 184 -5.02 -5.47 -6.23
CA SER A 184 -5.26 -5.98 -7.58
C SER A 184 -6.21 -5.10 -8.41
N THR A 185 -7.07 -4.29 -7.78
CA THR A 185 -8.01 -3.38 -8.44
C THR A 185 -7.30 -2.08 -8.84
N TYR A 186 -6.71 -1.34 -7.89
CA TYR A 186 -5.97 -0.12 -8.23
C TYR A 186 -4.75 -0.44 -9.10
N GLY A 187 -4.04 -1.55 -8.86
CA GLY A 187 -2.96 -2.02 -9.71
C GLY A 187 -3.40 -2.47 -11.12
N ARG A 188 -4.69 -2.72 -11.37
CA ARG A 188 -5.25 -2.98 -12.71
C ARG A 188 -5.62 -1.68 -13.42
N VAL A 189 -6.27 -0.75 -12.71
CA VAL A 189 -6.60 0.60 -13.21
C VAL A 189 -5.32 1.35 -13.61
N TRP A 190 -4.31 1.38 -12.74
CA TRP A 190 -3.04 2.06 -13.02
C TRP A 190 -2.33 1.55 -14.29
N ARG A 191 -2.32 0.23 -14.49
CA ARG A 191 -1.73 -0.39 -15.71
C ARG A 191 -2.51 -0.01 -16.98
N LYS A 192 -3.82 0.21 -16.89
CA LYS A 192 -4.61 0.73 -18.01
C LYS A 192 -4.32 2.20 -18.28
N ALA A 193 -4.30 3.04 -17.24
CA ALA A 193 -4.01 4.48 -17.39
C ALA A 193 -2.62 4.69 -18.06
N ARG A 194 -1.58 3.96 -17.62
CA ARG A 194 -0.26 3.98 -18.29
C ARG A 194 -0.32 3.61 -19.78
N ARG A 195 -1.16 2.65 -20.17
CA ARG A 195 -1.33 2.24 -21.59
C ARG A 195 -2.18 3.20 -22.43
N ALA A 196 -2.93 4.10 -21.78
CA ALA A 196 -3.68 5.15 -22.47
C ALA A 196 -2.86 6.44 -22.69
N VAL A 197 -1.74 6.60 -21.95
CA VAL A 197 -0.90 7.81 -21.94
C VAL A 197 0.47 7.59 -22.57
N PHE A 198 1.06 6.40 -22.40
CA PHE A 198 2.40 6.08 -22.88
C PHE A 198 2.37 5.14 -24.09
N THR A 199 3.34 5.32 -24.99
CA THR A 199 3.67 4.35 -26.05
C THR A 199 4.00 2.98 -25.44
N GLU A 200 3.89 1.90 -26.22
CA GLU A 200 4.12 0.54 -25.71
C GLU A 200 5.52 0.35 -25.10
N GLU A 201 6.54 0.96 -25.70
CA GLU A 201 7.92 0.99 -25.22
C GLU A 201 8.02 1.64 -23.82
N VAL A 202 7.52 2.86 -23.66
CA VAL A 202 7.54 3.59 -22.38
C VAL A 202 6.65 2.89 -21.35
N ALA A 203 5.55 2.26 -21.77
CA ALA A 203 4.69 1.45 -20.93
C ALA A 203 5.35 0.14 -20.46
N ALA A 204 6.24 -0.46 -21.24
CA ALA A 204 7.05 -1.62 -20.82
C ALA A 204 8.14 -1.23 -19.80
N GLY A 205 8.70 -0.03 -19.97
CA GLY A 205 9.73 0.58 -19.13
C GLY A 205 9.35 0.82 -17.65
N PRO A 206 10.30 1.31 -16.84
CA PRO A 206 10.12 1.52 -15.39
C PRO A 206 9.24 2.72 -15.02
N LEU A 207 8.99 3.66 -15.95
CA LEU A 207 8.34 4.95 -15.68
C LEU A 207 6.95 4.79 -15.06
N ALA A 208 6.81 5.19 -13.79
CA ALA A 208 5.63 5.01 -12.94
C ALA A 208 5.04 3.59 -12.92
N LYS A 209 5.85 2.54 -13.08
CA LYS A 209 5.41 1.14 -13.29
C LYS A 209 4.48 0.61 -12.20
N ARG A 210 4.58 1.13 -10.97
CA ARG A 210 3.75 0.83 -9.79
C ARG A 210 3.01 2.10 -9.33
N PRO A 211 1.82 1.98 -8.72
CA PRO A 211 1.16 3.10 -8.02
C PRO A 211 2.05 3.77 -6.97
N TYR A 212 2.90 3.00 -6.29
CA TYR A 212 3.83 3.51 -5.28
C TYR A 212 4.87 4.49 -5.86
N ASP A 213 5.14 4.43 -7.17
CA ASP A 213 6.10 5.31 -7.82
C ASP A 213 5.59 6.76 -7.91
N LEU A 214 4.28 6.98 -7.77
CA LEU A 214 3.71 8.32 -7.57
C LEU A 214 4.14 8.95 -6.24
N ARG A 215 4.27 8.18 -5.16
CA ARG A 215 4.81 8.67 -3.88
C ARG A 215 6.29 9.00 -3.99
N HIS A 216 7.04 8.29 -4.83
CA HIS A 216 8.41 8.68 -5.18
C HIS A 216 8.43 9.99 -5.97
N ALA A 217 7.59 10.12 -7.00
CA ALA A 217 7.48 11.35 -7.78
C ALA A 217 7.04 12.56 -6.96
N ALA A 218 6.11 12.39 -6.02
CA ALA A 218 5.68 13.42 -5.07
C ALA A 218 6.88 14.00 -4.29
N VAL A 219 7.63 13.11 -3.63
CA VAL A 219 8.76 13.48 -2.76
C VAL A 219 9.91 14.06 -3.57
N SER A 220 10.22 13.50 -4.74
CA SER A 220 11.23 14.08 -5.64
C SER A 220 10.82 15.46 -6.15
N THR A 221 9.54 15.67 -6.51
CA THR A 221 9.04 16.98 -6.97
C THR A 221 9.21 18.05 -5.90
N TRP A 222 8.88 17.75 -4.64
CA TRP A 222 9.07 18.68 -3.52
C TRP A 222 10.55 19.02 -3.28
N LEU A 223 11.44 18.01 -3.33
CA LEU A 223 12.88 18.21 -3.13
C LEU A 223 13.53 19.02 -4.26
N THR A 224 13.27 18.66 -5.52
CA THR A 224 13.81 19.38 -6.69
C THR A 224 13.27 20.82 -6.74
N GLY A 225 12.01 21.03 -6.31
CA GLY A 225 11.36 22.33 -6.13
C GLY A 225 11.83 23.13 -4.90
N GLY A 226 12.90 22.71 -4.22
CA GLY A 226 13.53 23.50 -3.14
C GLY A 226 12.85 23.42 -1.77
N VAL A 227 11.92 22.48 -1.55
CA VAL A 227 11.31 22.30 -0.22
C VAL A 227 12.30 21.61 0.71
N GLU A 228 12.59 22.28 1.82
CA GLU A 228 13.39 21.80 2.96
C GLU A 228 13.32 20.29 3.21
N PRO A 229 14.44 19.53 3.15
CA PRO A 229 14.44 18.08 3.38
C PRO A 229 13.87 17.66 4.73
N THR A 230 14.00 18.51 5.77
CA THR A 230 13.39 18.30 7.09
C THR A 230 11.85 18.34 7.03
N ARG A 231 11.30 19.31 6.28
CA ARG A 231 9.87 19.49 6.03
C ARG A 231 9.32 18.36 5.16
N VAL A 232 10.03 18.01 4.09
CA VAL A 232 9.69 16.87 3.22
C VAL A 232 9.71 15.54 3.99
N ALA A 233 10.68 15.32 4.88
CA ALA A 233 10.74 14.10 5.70
C ALA A 233 9.52 14.00 6.64
N LYS A 234 9.19 15.09 7.36
CA LYS A 234 8.00 15.19 8.21
C LYS A 234 6.72 14.93 7.41
N TRP A 235 6.56 15.60 6.27
CA TRP A 235 5.39 15.42 5.40
C TRP A 235 5.29 14.01 4.86
N ALA A 236 6.36 13.40 4.36
CA ALA A 236 6.33 12.04 3.81
C ALA A 236 6.16 10.94 4.86
N GLY A 237 6.44 11.21 6.14
CA GLY A 237 6.54 10.17 7.18
C GLY A 237 7.82 9.33 7.04
N HIS A 238 8.95 10.01 6.85
CA HIS A 238 10.30 9.43 6.87
C HIS A 238 11.16 10.11 7.95
N SER A 239 12.21 9.46 8.42
CA SER A 239 13.32 10.19 9.05
C SER A 239 14.14 10.90 7.97
N VAL A 240 14.80 12.01 8.31
CA VAL A 240 15.65 12.75 7.34
C VAL A 240 16.76 11.85 6.77
N ARG A 241 17.32 10.95 7.58
CA ARG A 241 18.32 9.96 7.13
C ARG A 241 17.75 9.04 6.04
N VAL A 242 16.56 8.46 6.24
CA VAL A 242 15.88 7.62 5.25
C VAL A 242 15.51 8.43 4.00
N LEU A 243 15.14 9.71 4.14
CA LEU A 243 14.89 10.58 3.00
C LEU A 243 16.15 10.76 2.14
N LEU A 244 17.29 11.10 2.74
CA LEU A 244 18.56 11.29 2.03
C LEU A 244 19.07 9.97 1.44
N GLU A 245 19.04 8.87 2.21
CA GLU A 245 19.40 7.52 1.73
C GLU A 245 18.62 7.11 0.47
N VAL A 246 17.31 7.40 0.42
CA VAL A 246 16.41 6.94 -0.65
C VAL A 246 16.38 7.89 -1.86
N TYR A 247 16.51 9.20 -1.65
CA TYR A 247 16.30 10.24 -2.68
C TYR A 247 17.58 10.98 -3.12
N ALA A 248 18.78 10.58 -2.66
CA ALA A 248 20.05 11.18 -3.12
C ALA A 248 20.14 11.33 -4.66
N LYS A 249 19.72 10.31 -5.42
CA LYS A 249 19.68 10.29 -6.89
C LYS A 249 18.65 11.23 -7.54
N CYS A 250 17.79 11.87 -6.75
CA CYS A 250 16.84 12.90 -7.19
C CYS A 250 17.21 14.30 -6.69
N LEU A 251 18.17 14.39 -5.75
CA LEU A 251 18.78 15.64 -5.30
C LEU A 251 19.96 16.06 -6.19
N ASP A 252 20.57 15.11 -6.89
CA ASP A 252 21.56 15.35 -7.95
C ASP A 252 20.90 15.96 -9.20
N GLY A 253 20.52 17.23 -9.09
CA GLY A 253 19.99 18.05 -10.18
C GLY A 253 21.06 18.60 -11.13
N GLY A 254 22.29 18.08 -11.06
CA GLY A 254 23.46 18.60 -11.75
C GLY A 254 24.11 19.79 -11.05
N GLU A 255 25.44 19.83 -11.14
CA GLU A 255 26.31 20.86 -10.55
C GLU A 255 25.89 22.29 -10.92
N GLN A 256 25.47 22.53 -12.18
CA GLN A 256 24.98 23.84 -12.63
C GLN A 256 23.74 24.30 -11.85
N ALA A 257 22.80 23.40 -11.53
CA ALA A 257 21.59 23.76 -10.78
C ALA A 257 21.87 23.94 -9.28
N ALA A 258 22.94 23.35 -8.74
CA ALA A 258 23.42 23.66 -7.41
C ALA A 258 24.05 25.07 -7.39
N ARG A 259 24.95 25.37 -8.34
CA ARG A 259 25.61 26.68 -8.47
C ARG A 259 24.63 27.82 -8.70
N ALA A 260 23.65 27.67 -9.60
CA ALA A 260 22.64 28.70 -9.84
C ALA A 260 21.87 29.11 -8.57
N ARG A 261 21.46 28.13 -7.75
CA ARG A 261 20.80 28.40 -6.45
C ARG A 261 21.72 29.13 -5.46
N VAL A 262 23.03 28.86 -5.50
CA VAL A 262 24.02 29.57 -4.66
C VAL A 262 24.25 30.99 -5.19
N GLU A 263 24.34 31.19 -6.50
CA GLU A 263 24.42 32.53 -7.10
C GLU A 263 23.19 33.38 -6.77
N ASP A 264 21.97 32.84 -6.94
CA ASP A 264 20.74 33.56 -6.62
C ASP A 264 20.66 33.92 -5.13
N ALA A 265 21.13 33.04 -4.23
CA ALA A 265 21.20 33.32 -2.80
C ALA A 265 22.25 34.38 -2.43
N LEU A 266 23.38 34.43 -3.16
CA LEU A 266 24.44 35.43 -2.96
C LEU A 266 24.12 36.79 -3.60
N ARG A 267 23.25 36.82 -4.62
CA ARG A 267 22.71 38.07 -5.21
C ARG A 267 21.62 38.73 -4.35
N GLY A 268 21.21 38.09 -3.25
CA GLY A 268 20.25 38.61 -2.27
C GLY A 268 20.89 39.31 -1.06
N TRP A 269 22.15 39.73 -1.15
CA TRP A 269 22.93 40.45 -0.14
C TRP A 269 23.32 41.84 -0.62
#